data_AF-A0A7X0GRT2-F1
#
_entry.id   AF-A0A7X0GRT2-F1
#
_cell.length_a   1.000
_cell.length_b   1.000
_cell.length_c   1.000
_cell.angle_alpha   90.00
_cell.angle_beta   90.00
_cell.angle_gamma   90.00
#
_symmetry.space_group_name_H-M   'P 1'
#
loop_
_entity.id
_entity.type
_entity.pdbx_description
1 polymer ?
#
loop_
_entity_poly.entity_id
_entity_poly.type
_entity_poly.pdbx_seq_one_letter_code
_entity_poly.pdbx_strand_id
1 'polypeptide(L)'
;MSPRQWSQSVRRVAVVGGARIPFARSDGPYATASNQQMLTAALDGLVERYGLQEPGAVGEFVAGAVLKHSRDFNLARETVGSKLHPRTPAYDIQQVCGTGLQAVIAAADKIALGQTGSAVAGGADTASDAPLGVDDSPRRILLEARRATSAGARLKVLAKARPGHLVPDIPRNAEPRTGLSMGEQAAVTARARGVPRDGTPPPAA
;
A
#
# COMPACT_ATOMS: atom_id res chain seq x y z
N MET A 1 -5.45 9.14 39.65
CA MET A 1 -5.96 9.38 38.28
C MET A 1 -7.16 8.47 38.05
N SER A 2 -8.36 9.03 37.95
CA SER A 2 -9.57 8.26 37.57
C SER A 2 -9.42 7.76 36.14
N PRO A 3 -9.74 6.50 35.82
CA PRO A 3 -9.86 6.06 34.43
C PRO A 3 -10.88 6.97 33.73
N ARG A 4 -10.51 7.49 32.56
CA ARG A 4 -11.41 8.35 31.76
C ARG A 4 -12.68 7.56 31.47
N GLN A 5 -13.83 8.10 31.89
CA GLN A 5 -15.13 7.59 31.49
C GLN A 5 -15.28 7.84 30.00
N TRP A 6 -15.04 6.82 29.18
CA TRP A 6 -15.39 6.84 27.78
C TRP A 6 -16.91 7.04 27.70
N SER A 7 -17.36 8.04 26.93
CA SER A 7 -18.77 8.20 26.59
C SER A 7 -19.36 6.85 26.20
N GLN A 8 -20.51 6.48 26.76
CA GLN A 8 -21.27 5.25 26.49
C GLN A 8 -21.63 5.05 24.99
N SER A 9 -21.28 6.00 24.11
CA SER A 9 -21.59 5.98 22.68
C SER A 9 -20.55 5.29 21.79
N VAL A 10 -19.32 5.02 22.25
CA VAL A 10 -18.25 4.43 21.41
C VAL A 10 -17.88 3.05 21.92
N ARG A 11 -17.98 2.03 21.06
CA ARG A 11 -17.64 0.65 21.44
C ARG A 11 -16.14 0.50 21.65
N ARG A 12 -15.75 -0.25 22.68
CA ARG A 12 -14.34 -0.63 22.88
C ARG A 12 -13.89 -1.57 21.77
N VAL A 13 -12.69 -1.32 21.25
CA VAL A 13 -12.04 -2.14 20.21
C VAL A 13 -10.81 -2.83 20.83
N ALA A 14 -10.59 -4.08 20.47
CA ALA A 14 -9.45 -4.86 20.93
C ALA A 14 -8.76 -5.55 19.75
N VAL A 15 -7.44 -5.71 19.84
CA VAL A 15 -6.66 -6.54 18.93
C VAL A 15 -6.62 -7.95 19.49
N VAL A 16 -7.24 -8.90 18.78
CA VAL A 16 -7.31 -10.31 19.19
C VAL A 16 -6.04 -11.08 18.83
N GLY A 17 -5.35 -10.64 17.77
CA GLY A 17 -4.23 -11.38 17.23
C GLY A 17 -3.59 -10.72 16.01
N GLY A 18 -2.55 -11.37 15.48
CA GLY A 18 -1.84 -10.91 14.30
C GLY A 18 -0.97 -12.00 13.66
N ALA A 19 -0.66 -11.78 12.39
CA ALA A 19 0.27 -12.60 11.61
C ALA A 19 1.02 -11.69 10.64
N ARG A 20 2.23 -12.11 10.24
CA ARG A 20 3.02 -11.45 9.21
C ARG A 20 3.91 -12.48 8.52
N ILE A 21 4.27 -12.21 7.28
CA ILE A 21 5.41 -12.90 6.67
C ILE A 21 6.73 -12.41 7.29
N PRO A 22 7.81 -13.19 7.23
CA PRO A 22 9.16 -12.71 7.54
C PRO A 22 9.49 -11.45 6.74
N PHE A 23 10.22 -10.49 7.32
CA PHE A 23 10.78 -9.41 6.52
C PHE A 23 12.06 -9.90 5.87
N ALA A 24 12.20 -9.61 4.57
CA ALA A 24 13.36 -9.98 3.79
C ALA A 24 13.92 -8.74 3.08
N ARG A 25 15.22 -8.79 2.74
CA ARG A 25 15.82 -7.75 1.90
C ARG A 25 15.23 -7.81 0.49
N SER A 26 15.07 -6.64 -0.13
CA SER A 26 14.72 -6.52 -1.55
C SER A 26 15.68 -7.33 -2.41
N ASP A 27 15.17 -7.86 -3.53
CA ASP A 27 15.89 -8.75 -4.46
C ASP A 27 16.43 -10.05 -3.82
N GLY A 28 15.94 -10.38 -2.62
CA GLY A 28 16.24 -11.62 -1.91
C GLY A 28 15.13 -12.67 -2.03
N PRO A 29 14.71 -13.31 -0.92
CA PRO A 29 13.70 -14.38 -0.92
C PRO A 29 12.36 -14.06 -1.60
N TYR A 30 11.97 -12.77 -1.67
CA TYR A 30 10.73 -12.32 -2.30
C TYR A 30 10.96 -11.56 -3.61
N ALA A 31 12.10 -11.76 -4.27
CA ALA A 31 12.47 -11.02 -5.49
C ALA A 31 11.40 -11.08 -6.58
N THR A 32 10.71 -12.22 -6.70
CA THR A 32 9.69 -12.46 -7.74
C THR A 32 8.27 -12.52 -7.17
N ALA A 33 8.09 -12.20 -5.88
CA ALA A 33 6.78 -12.23 -5.24
C ALA A 33 6.06 -10.89 -5.42
N SER A 34 4.80 -10.96 -5.86
CA SER A 34 3.94 -9.78 -5.95
C SER A 34 3.40 -9.37 -4.58
N ASN A 35 2.92 -8.12 -4.48
CA ASN A 35 2.18 -7.66 -3.29
C ASN A 35 1.01 -8.58 -2.94
N GLN A 36 0.25 -9.03 -3.95
CA GLN A 36 -0.90 -9.90 -3.74
C GLN A 36 -0.48 -11.23 -3.15
N GLN A 37 0.61 -11.85 -3.65
CA GLN A 37 1.11 -13.12 -3.11
C GLN A 37 1.55 -12.98 -1.65
N MET A 38 2.29 -11.92 -1.33
CA MET A 38 2.74 -11.66 0.04
C MET A 38 1.58 -11.36 0.99
N LEU A 39 0.61 -10.54 0.55
CA LEU A 39 -0.58 -10.23 1.34
C LEU A 39 -1.46 -11.46 1.55
N THR A 40 -1.61 -12.30 0.51
CA THR A 40 -2.33 -13.57 0.58
C THR A 40 -1.68 -14.50 1.59
N ALA A 41 -0.35 -14.67 1.55
CA ALA A 41 0.37 -15.51 2.50
C ALA A 41 0.20 -15.03 3.96
N ALA A 42 0.24 -13.71 4.20
CA ALA A 42 -0.01 -13.14 5.52
C ALA A 42 -1.46 -13.34 5.98
N LEU A 43 -2.43 -13.10 5.09
CA LEU A 43 -3.86 -13.25 5.39
C LEU A 43 -4.22 -14.71 5.65
N ASP A 44 -3.76 -15.64 4.82
CA ASP A 44 -4.01 -17.07 4.97
C ASP A 44 -3.47 -17.59 6.29
N GLY A 45 -2.23 -17.22 6.64
CA GLY A 45 -1.65 -17.61 7.93
C GLY A 45 -2.42 -17.06 9.13
N LEU A 46 -3.04 -15.88 9.00
CA LEU A 46 -3.95 -15.33 10.01
C LEU A 46 -5.25 -16.14 10.07
N VAL A 47 -5.88 -16.38 8.91
CA VAL A 47 -7.17 -17.07 8.81
C VAL A 47 -7.07 -18.48 9.38
N GLU A 48 -6.02 -19.21 9.06
CA GLU A 48 -5.80 -20.56 9.60
C GLU A 48 -5.58 -20.54 11.11
N ARG A 49 -4.73 -19.63 11.60
CA ARG A 49 -4.40 -19.52 13.02
C ARG A 49 -5.63 -19.24 13.90
N TYR A 50 -6.60 -18.50 13.37
CA TYR A 50 -7.76 -18.03 14.12
C TYR A 50 -9.11 -18.63 13.67
N GLY A 51 -9.11 -19.55 12.70
CA GLY A 51 -10.34 -20.21 12.22
C GLY A 51 -11.34 -19.24 11.57
N LEU A 52 -10.87 -18.38 10.67
CA LEU A 52 -11.66 -17.27 10.09
C LEU A 52 -12.26 -17.57 8.69
N GLN A 53 -12.38 -18.85 8.32
CA GLN A 53 -12.82 -19.28 6.99
C GLN A 53 -14.34 -19.14 6.78
N GLU A 54 -15.11 -19.22 7.86
CA GLU A 54 -16.57 -19.27 7.79
C GLU A 54 -17.19 -17.93 7.34
N PRO A 55 -18.31 -17.96 6.61
CA PRO A 55 -19.02 -16.75 6.23
C PRO A 55 -19.38 -15.91 7.48
N GLY A 56 -19.02 -14.63 7.46
CA GLY A 56 -19.32 -13.71 8.56
C GLY A 56 -18.34 -13.73 9.73
N ALA A 57 -17.32 -14.61 9.74
CA ALA A 57 -16.26 -14.58 10.75
C ALA A 57 -15.50 -13.24 10.76
N VAL A 58 -15.27 -12.68 9.57
CA VAL A 58 -14.67 -11.36 9.37
C VAL A 58 -15.68 -10.45 8.68
N GLY A 59 -16.06 -9.37 9.35
CA GLY A 59 -16.99 -8.38 8.79
C GLY A 59 -16.36 -7.46 7.75
N GLU A 60 -15.05 -7.25 7.78
CA GLU A 60 -14.33 -6.48 6.76
C GLU A 60 -12.83 -6.78 6.71
N PHE A 61 -12.23 -6.72 5.53
CA PHE A 61 -10.77 -6.77 5.34
C PHE A 61 -10.24 -5.47 4.73
N VAL A 62 -9.36 -4.78 5.45
CA VAL A 62 -8.76 -3.52 5.03
C VAL A 62 -7.26 -3.71 4.90
N ALA A 63 -6.71 -3.49 3.72
CA ALA A 63 -5.27 -3.59 3.53
C ALA A 63 -4.78 -2.69 2.42
N GLY A 64 -3.47 -2.60 2.24
CA GLY A 64 -2.92 -1.94 1.08
C GLY A 64 -1.40 -2.07 0.98
N ALA A 65 -0.89 -1.44 -0.06
CA ALA A 65 0.53 -1.33 -0.37
C ALA A 65 0.80 0.05 -0.96
N VAL A 66 2.05 0.52 -0.89
CA VAL A 66 2.45 1.80 -1.48
C VAL A 66 2.94 1.59 -2.91
N LEU A 67 3.88 0.66 -3.14
CA LEU A 67 4.38 0.37 -4.47
C LEU A 67 3.50 -0.67 -5.14
N LYS A 68 2.46 -0.22 -5.84
CA LYS A 68 1.49 -1.10 -6.53
C LYS A 68 1.56 -0.98 -8.04
N HIS A 69 1.34 -2.10 -8.72
CA HIS A 69 1.05 -2.06 -10.15
C HIS A 69 -0.36 -1.52 -10.37
N SER A 70 -0.60 -0.92 -11.54
CA SER A 70 -1.96 -0.45 -11.89
C SER A 70 -2.99 -1.58 -11.98
N ARG A 71 -2.53 -2.84 -12.12
CA ARG A 71 -3.37 -4.03 -12.07
C ARG A 71 -3.88 -4.35 -10.65
N ASP A 72 -3.18 -3.88 -9.61
CA ASP A 72 -3.47 -4.13 -8.19
C ASP A 72 -4.37 -3.00 -7.63
N PHE A 73 -5.42 -2.62 -8.37
CA PHE A 73 -6.22 -1.43 -8.08
C PHE A 73 -7.04 -1.59 -6.79
N ASN A 74 -7.42 -2.82 -6.44
CA ASN A 74 -7.96 -3.15 -5.12
C ASN A 74 -7.29 -4.40 -4.57
N LEU A 75 -6.01 -4.26 -4.23
CA LEU A 75 -5.15 -5.33 -3.70
C LEU A 75 -5.80 -6.14 -2.58
N ALA A 76 -6.48 -5.47 -1.64
CA ALA A 76 -7.19 -6.14 -0.55
C ALA A 76 -8.31 -7.05 -1.07
N ARG A 77 -9.17 -6.53 -1.96
CA ARG A 77 -10.29 -7.29 -2.54
C ARG A 77 -9.83 -8.45 -3.41
N GLU A 78 -8.76 -8.27 -4.16
CA GLU A 78 -8.13 -9.29 -5.02
C GLU A 78 -7.46 -10.41 -4.19
N THR A 79 -7.15 -10.15 -2.92
CA THR A 79 -6.58 -11.14 -1.99
C THR A 79 -7.67 -11.99 -1.30
N VAL A 80 -8.92 -11.53 -1.26
CA VAL A 80 -10.03 -12.28 -0.66
C VAL A 80 -10.46 -13.44 -1.56
N GLY A 81 -10.64 -14.63 -0.97
CA GLY A 81 -11.09 -15.84 -1.67
C GLY A 81 -10.07 -16.97 -1.71
N SER A 82 -8.86 -16.75 -1.18
CA SER A 82 -7.91 -17.85 -0.95
C SER A 82 -8.34 -18.71 0.24
N LYS A 83 -8.17 -18.24 1.49
CA LYS A 83 -8.76 -18.88 2.68
C LYS A 83 -9.81 -18.05 3.39
N LEU A 84 -9.73 -16.73 3.29
CA LEU A 84 -10.79 -15.86 3.79
C LEU A 84 -12.04 -16.00 2.91
N HIS A 85 -13.21 -16.05 3.54
CA HIS A 85 -14.48 -16.25 2.84
C HIS A 85 -14.68 -15.23 1.69
N PRO A 86 -15.03 -15.66 0.45
CA PRO A 86 -15.11 -14.77 -0.72
C PRO A 86 -16.12 -13.62 -0.59
N ARG A 87 -17.17 -13.80 0.22
CA ARG A 87 -18.16 -12.74 0.52
C ARG A 87 -17.69 -11.69 1.53
N THR A 88 -16.52 -11.82 2.15
CA THR A 88 -16.03 -10.80 3.08
C THR A 88 -15.80 -9.47 2.35
N PRO A 89 -16.40 -8.35 2.80
CA PRO A 89 -16.13 -7.02 2.25
C PRO A 89 -14.65 -6.67 2.38
N ALA A 90 -14.09 -6.06 1.34
CA ALA A 90 -12.69 -5.64 1.37
C ALA A 90 -12.42 -4.43 0.50
N TYR A 91 -11.51 -3.56 0.95
CA TYR A 91 -11.07 -2.40 0.20
C TYR A 91 -9.61 -2.05 0.49
N ASP A 92 -9.01 -1.39 -0.50
CA ASP A 92 -7.65 -0.92 -0.47
C ASP A 92 -7.53 0.48 0.14
N ILE A 93 -6.48 0.71 0.93
CA ILE A 93 -6.11 2.03 1.46
C ILE A 93 -4.61 2.26 1.29
N GLN A 94 -4.19 3.53 1.13
CA GLN A 94 -2.78 3.89 1.00
C GLN A 94 -2.48 5.19 1.75
N GLN A 95 -1.48 5.16 2.63
CA GLN A 95 -0.96 6.32 3.37
C GLN A 95 0.57 6.23 3.54
N VAL A 96 1.29 5.96 2.44
CA VAL A 96 2.76 5.78 2.44
C VAL A 96 3.17 4.79 3.55
N CYS A 97 4.17 5.10 4.38
CA CYS A 97 4.61 4.26 5.48
C CYS A 97 3.53 4.03 6.56
N GLY A 98 2.51 4.89 6.61
CA GLY A 98 1.36 4.77 7.49
C GLY A 98 0.27 3.82 7.00
N THR A 99 0.41 3.21 5.81
CA THR A 99 -0.67 2.41 5.17
C THR A 99 -1.22 1.32 6.09
N GLY A 100 -0.36 0.47 6.67
CA GLY A 100 -0.80 -0.62 7.54
C GLY A 100 -1.46 -0.11 8.84
N LEU A 101 -0.94 0.97 9.43
CA LEU A 101 -1.54 1.58 10.61
C LEU A 101 -2.89 2.24 10.27
N GLN A 102 -2.98 2.88 9.11
CA GLN A 102 -4.21 3.50 8.64
C GLN A 102 -5.30 2.45 8.37
N ALA A 103 -4.95 1.27 7.88
CA ALA A 103 -5.88 0.15 7.76
C ALA A 103 -6.41 -0.29 9.13
N VAL A 104 -5.55 -0.37 10.15
CA VAL A 104 -5.95 -0.69 11.53
C VAL A 104 -6.89 0.37 12.10
N ILE A 105 -6.58 1.66 11.90
CA ILE A 105 -7.43 2.78 12.33
C ILE A 105 -8.80 2.70 11.66
N ALA A 106 -8.85 2.54 10.34
CA ALA A 106 -10.10 2.49 9.59
C ALA A 106 -10.99 1.30 10.01
N ALA A 107 -10.39 0.14 10.26
CA ALA A 107 -11.08 -1.03 10.80
C ALA A 107 -11.59 -0.78 12.24
N ALA A 108 -10.75 -0.20 13.09
CA ALA A 108 -11.11 0.12 14.47
C ALA A 108 -12.26 1.12 14.54
N ASP A 109 -12.26 2.17 13.71
CA ASP A 109 -13.33 3.16 13.68
C ASP A 109 -14.68 2.54 13.31
N LYS A 110 -14.71 1.64 12.32
CA LYS A 110 -15.93 0.92 11.94
C LYS A 110 -16.44 0.01 13.04
N ILE A 111 -15.54 -0.63 13.80
CA ILE A 111 -15.94 -1.42 14.99
C ILE A 111 -16.43 -0.47 16.09
N ALA A 112 -15.71 0.60 16.38
CA ALA A 112 -16.06 1.56 17.43
C ALA A 112 -17.45 2.19 17.19
N LEU A 113 -17.79 2.46 15.93
CA LEU A 113 -19.03 3.10 15.49
C LEU A 113 -20.20 2.15 15.22
N GLY A 114 -20.06 0.84 15.45
CA GLY A 114 -21.19 -0.08 15.26
C GLY A 114 -21.34 -0.65 13.83
N GLN A 115 -20.50 -0.26 12.88
CA GLN A 115 -20.67 -0.63 11.45
C GLN A 115 -20.28 -2.08 11.15
N THR A 116 -19.30 -2.63 11.88
CA THR A 116 -18.92 -4.06 11.79
C THR A 116 -18.57 -4.61 13.17
N GLY A 117 -18.75 -5.92 13.40
CA GLY A 117 -18.37 -6.59 14.66
C GLY A 117 -16.91 -7.05 14.71
N SER A 118 -16.30 -7.27 13.55
CA SER A 118 -14.92 -7.76 13.41
C SER A 118 -14.31 -7.24 12.11
N ALA A 119 -12.99 -7.17 12.09
CA ALA A 119 -12.25 -6.81 10.89
C ALA A 119 -10.83 -7.40 10.93
N VAL A 120 -10.28 -7.63 9.74
CA VAL A 120 -8.85 -7.89 9.53
C VAL A 120 -8.24 -6.64 8.90
N ALA A 121 -7.10 -6.20 9.41
CA ALA A 121 -6.40 -5.04 8.90
C ALA A 121 -4.91 -5.33 8.69
N GLY A 122 -4.29 -4.76 7.65
CA GLY A 122 -2.87 -4.95 7.39
C GLY A 122 -2.36 -4.31 6.11
N GLY A 123 -1.34 -4.93 5.53
CA GLY A 123 -0.74 -4.48 4.28
C GLY A 123 0.46 -5.34 3.88
N ALA A 124 0.93 -5.14 2.66
CA ALA A 124 2.15 -5.72 2.12
C ALA A 124 2.87 -4.65 1.28
N ASP A 125 4.16 -4.79 1.03
CA ASP A 125 4.87 -3.91 0.10
C ASP A 125 6.11 -4.61 -0.44
N THR A 126 6.48 -4.33 -1.69
CA THR A 126 7.70 -4.86 -2.33
C THR A 126 8.37 -3.78 -3.17
N ALA A 127 9.67 -3.61 -2.93
CA ALA A 127 10.53 -2.86 -3.84
C ALA A 127 11.17 -3.77 -4.92
N SER A 128 11.04 -5.09 -4.81
CA SER A 128 11.61 -6.04 -5.78
C SER A 128 10.72 -6.18 -7.03
N ASP A 129 9.41 -6.05 -6.88
CA ASP A 129 8.43 -6.01 -7.98
C ASP A 129 7.90 -4.57 -8.16
N ALA A 130 8.82 -3.60 -8.27
CA ALA A 130 8.46 -2.20 -8.43
C ALA A 130 7.81 -1.95 -9.81
N PRO A 131 6.73 -1.14 -9.89
CA PRO A 131 6.07 -0.83 -11.15
C PRO A 131 6.97 0.05 -12.02
N LEU A 132 7.58 -0.55 -13.05
CA LEU A 132 8.37 0.18 -14.03
C LEU A 132 7.45 0.85 -15.05
N GLY A 133 7.48 2.17 -15.08
CA GLY A 133 6.82 2.96 -16.11
C GLY A 133 7.69 3.13 -17.34
N VAL A 134 7.08 3.63 -18.42
CA VAL A 134 7.79 4.37 -19.47
C VAL A 134 7.45 5.84 -19.31
N ASP A 135 8.20 6.72 -19.98
CA ASP A 135 7.85 8.13 -20.12
C ASP A 135 6.36 8.34 -20.47
N ASP A 136 5.77 9.48 -20.13
CA ASP A 136 4.33 9.73 -20.35
C ASP A 136 3.97 9.90 -21.86
N SER A 137 4.97 10.13 -22.73
CA SER A 137 4.76 10.41 -24.15
C SER A 137 4.09 9.28 -24.94
N PRO A 138 4.47 8.00 -24.84
CA PRO A 138 3.76 6.88 -25.48
C PRO A 138 2.29 6.84 -25.07
N ARG A 139 1.97 7.02 -23.78
CA ARG A 139 0.58 7.03 -23.31
C ARG A 139 -0.21 8.13 -24.01
N ARG A 140 0.34 9.35 -24.11
CA ARG A 140 -0.32 10.47 -24.82
C ARG A 140 -0.52 10.17 -26.30
N ILE A 141 0.49 9.64 -26.98
CA ILE A 141 0.45 9.27 -28.41
C ILE A 141 -0.62 8.20 -28.65
N LEU A 142 -0.66 7.14 -27.85
CA LEU A 142 -1.65 6.06 -27.96
C LEU A 142 -3.07 6.56 -27.72
N LEU A 143 -3.26 7.42 -26.71
CA LEU A 143 -4.57 8.03 -26.44
C LEU A 143 -4.99 9.03 -27.53
N GLU A 144 -4.06 9.78 -28.11
CA GLU A 144 -4.33 10.68 -29.25
C GLU A 144 -4.70 9.86 -30.50
N ALA A 145 -3.99 8.77 -30.78
CA ALA A 145 -4.30 7.87 -31.88
C ALA A 145 -5.68 7.21 -31.69
N ARG A 146 -6.02 6.78 -30.47
CA ARG A 146 -7.36 6.25 -30.15
C ARG A 146 -8.47 7.27 -30.44
N ARG A 147 -8.23 8.56 -30.19
CA ARG A 147 -9.19 9.65 -30.44
C ARG A 147 -9.34 10.02 -31.92
N ALA A 148 -8.37 9.70 -32.76
CA ALA A 148 -8.42 10.05 -34.17
C ALA A 148 -9.50 9.25 -34.92
N THR A 149 -10.31 9.96 -35.72
CA THR A 149 -11.48 9.42 -36.43
C THR A 149 -11.12 8.79 -37.78
N SER A 150 -10.02 9.20 -38.41
CA SER A 150 -9.56 8.67 -39.70
C SER A 150 -8.27 7.87 -39.58
N ALA A 151 -8.10 6.88 -40.47
CA ALA A 151 -6.89 6.05 -40.53
C ALA A 151 -5.62 6.88 -40.78
N GLY A 152 -5.70 7.89 -41.65
CA GLY A 152 -4.57 8.80 -41.92
C GLY A 152 -4.18 9.64 -40.70
N ALA A 153 -5.16 10.15 -39.95
CA ALA A 153 -4.89 10.89 -38.71
C ALA A 153 -4.27 9.97 -37.65
N ARG A 154 -4.75 8.72 -37.52
CA ARG A 154 -4.17 7.71 -36.62
C ARG A 154 -2.70 7.43 -36.96
N LEU A 155 -2.40 7.19 -38.23
CA LEU A 155 -1.04 6.90 -38.68
C LEU A 155 -0.10 8.09 -38.43
N LYS A 156 -0.55 9.31 -38.68
CA LYS A 156 0.21 10.54 -38.41
C LYS A 156 0.56 10.70 -36.93
N VAL A 157 -0.37 10.34 -36.04
CA VAL A 157 -0.14 10.39 -34.59
C VAL A 157 0.83 9.30 -34.15
N LEU A 158 0.64 8.06 -34.61
CA LEU A 158 1.54 6.96 -34.29
C LEU A 158 2.97 7.19 -34.79
N ALA A 159 3.13 7.90 -35.91
CA ALA A 159 4.44 8.31 -36.44
C ALA A 159 5.21 9.28 -35.51
N LYS A 160 4.56 9.87 -34.48
CA LYS A 160 5.23 10.66 -33.44
C LYS A 160 5.98 9.78 -32.42
N ALA A 161 5.73 8.47 -32.38
CA ALA A 161 6.43 7.57 -31.47
C ALA A 161 7.92 7.50 -31.84
N ARG A 162 8.79 7.65 -30.83
CA ARG A 162 10.25 7.54 -30.99
C ARG A 162 10.81 6.48 -30.05
N PRO A 163 11.91 5.79 -30.43
CA PRO A 163 12.56 4.82 -29.55
C PRO A 163 12.95 5.40 -28.17
N GLY A 164 13.31 6.68 -28.11
CA GLY A 164 13.61 7.38 -26.85
C GLY A 164 12.43 7.52 -25.88
N HIS A 165 11.19 7.21 -26.30
CA HIS A 165 10.05 7.22 -25.37
C HIS A 165 9.93 5.92 -24.55
N LEU A 166 10.78 4.91 -24.80
CA LEU A 166 10.83 3.65 -24.04
C LEU A 166 11.83 3.69 -22.88
N VAL A 167 12.28 4.88 -22.48
CA VAL A 167 13.15 5.04 -21.31
C VAL A 167 12.36 4.66 -20.05
N PRO A 168 12.86 3.75 -19.20
CA PRO A 168 12.20 3.37 -17.97
C PRO A 168 12.05 4.55 -17.02
N ASP A 169 10.83 4.80 -16.56
CA ASP A 169 10.55 5.68 -15.43
C ASP A 169 10.46 4.83 -14.17
N ILE A 170 11.53 4.86 -13.38
CA ILE A 170 11.64 4.09 -12.14
C ILE A 170 11.01 4.92 -11.01
N PRO A 171 10.05 4.36 -10.25
CA PRO A 171 9.48 5.04 -9.10
C PRO A 171 10.58 5.48 -8.14
N ARG A 172 10.72 6.79 -7.94
CA ARG A 172 11.67 7.35 -6.97
C ARG A 172 10.97 7.53 -5.63
N ASN A 173 11.66 7.17 -4.55
CA ASN A 173 11.26 7.49 -3.17
C ASN A 173 11.52 8.97 -2.82
N ALA A 174 11.32 9.86 -3.79
CA ALA A 174 11.54 11.29 -3.66
C ALA A 174 10.20 11.98 -3.40
N GLU A 175 10.21 12.97 -2.51
CA GLU A 175 9.04 13.79 -2.29
C GLU A 175 8.86 14.75 -3.50
N PRO A 176 7.66 14.84 -4.11
CA PRO A 176 7.49 15.54 -5.39
C PRO A 176 7.78 17.04 -5.39
N ARG A 177 7.70 17.73 -4.24
CA ARG A 177 7.89 19.19 -4.16
C ARG A 177 9.35 19.58 -3.94
N THR A 178 10.07 18.77 -3.16
CA THR A 178 11.45 19.01 -2.75
C THR A 178 12.44 18.25 -3.64
N GLY A 179 12.00 17.18 -4.29
CA GLY A 179 12.87 16.26 -5.03
C GLY A 179 13.81 15.44 -4.14
N LEU A 180 13.73 15.62 -2.82
CA LEU A 180 14.59 14.94 -1.85
C LEU A 180 14.04 13.55 -1.58
N SER A 181 14.93 12.57 -1.55
CA SER A 181 14.66 11.24 -1.02
C SER A 181 14.35 11.29 0.47
N MET A 182 13.72 10.23 0.98
CA MET A 182 13.48 10.08 2.43
C MET A 182 14.77 10.16 3.26
N GLY A 183 15.89 9.61 2.75
CA GLY A 183 17.18 9.68 3.42
C GLY A 183 17.76 11.09 3.47
N GLU A 184 17.60 11.87 2.40
CA GLU A 184 18.02 13.27 2.37
C GLU A 184 17.16 14.13 3.29
N GLN A 185 15.84 13.90 3.35
CA GLN A 185 14.98 14.57 4.34
C GLN A 185 15.37 14.25 5.78
N ALA A 186 15.74 12.99 6.05
CA ALA A 186 16.26 12.60 7.35
C ALA A 186 17.57 13.34 7.67
N ALA A 187 18.47 13.49 6.70
CA ALA A 187 19.72 14.25 6.87
C ALA A 187 19.48 15.75 7.12
N VAL A 188 18.52 16.36 6.42
CA VAL A 188 18.11 17.76 6.66
C VAL A 188 17.54 17.93 8.07
N THR A 189 16.68 17.00 8.50
CA THR A 189 16.11 17.00 9.85
C THR A 189 17.19 16.85 10.92
N ALA A 190 18.11 15.91 10.73
CA ALA A 190 19.25 15.68 11.62
C ALA A 190 20.10 16.95 11.78
N ARG A 191 20.43 17.63 10.66
CA ARG A 191 21.18 18.89 10.68
C ARG A 191 20.41 19.99 11.42
N ALA A 192 19.12 20.13 11.17
CA ALA A 192 18.27 21.14 11.82
C ALA A 192 18.13 20.92 13.33
N ARG A 193 18.26 19.67 13.80
CA ARG A 193 18.20 19.30 15.22
C ARG A 193 19.57 19.16 15.88
N GLY A 194 20.65 19.50 15.17
CA GLY A 194 22.01 19.41 15.71
C GLY A 194 22.45 17.97 16.03
N VAL A 195 21.91 16.97 15.34
CA VAL A 195 22.28 15.56 15.55
C VAL A 195 23.64 15.28 14.90
N PRO A 196 24.69 14.93 15.67
CA PRO A 196 26.01 14.62 15.16
C PRO A 196 26.06 13.26 14.45
N ARG A 197 27.08 13.07 13.59
CA ARG A 197 27.27 11.84 12.80
C ARG A 197 27.68 10.62 13.61
N ASP A 198 28.26 10.83 14.79
CA ASP A 198 28.67 9.75 15.70
C ASP A 198 27.48 9.10 16.43
N GLY A 199 26.26 9.60 16.22
CA GLY A 199 25.04 9.07 16.81
C GLY A 199 24.79 9.55 18.24
N THR A 200 25.59 10.49 18.75
CA THR A 200 25.35 11.09 20.07
C THR A 200 24.00 11.81 20.04
N PRO A 201 23.05 11.48 20.94
CA PRO A 201 21.76 12.17 20.95
C PRO A 201 21.97 13.66 21.29
N PRO A 202 21.20 14.57 20.66
CA PRO A 202 21.26 15.98 21.01
C PRO A 202 20.81 16.17 22.47
N PRO A 203 21.32 17.18 23.18
CA PRO A 203 20.88 17.48 24.54
C PRO A 203 19.34 17.65 24.55
N ALA A 204 18.68 17.02 25.52
CA ALA A 204 17.23 17.14 25.67
C ALA A 204 16.85 18.63 25.86
N ALA A 205 15.89 19.09 25.06
CA ALA A 205 15.32 20.43 25.16
C ALA A 205 14.41 20.56 26.39
#